data_AF-A0A2N3E1S8-F1
#
_entry.id   AF-A0A2N3E1S8-F1
#
_cell.length_a   1.000
_cell.length_b   1.000
_cell.length_c   1.000
_cell.angle_alpha   90.00
_cell.angle_beta   90.00
_cell.angle_gamma   90.00
#
_symmetry.space_group_name_H-M   'P 1'
#
loop_
_entity.id
_entity.type
_entity.pdbx_description
1 polymer ?
#
loop_
_entity_poly.entity_id
_entity_poly.type
_entity_poly.pdbx_seq_one_letter_code
_entity_poly.pdbx_strand_id
1 'polypeptide(L)'
;HERGIWPADIPLIGQGAGDLGHRMGRLFRDLPPGPVVIIGADIPGIERHHIADAFAVLGNHDAVIGPAEDGGYWLVGLRRRPRVREIFEGVRWSSADTLADTLKNIRRQNMSVATIATLADIDEGKDLVKWRRG
;
A
#
# COMPACT_ATOMS: atom_id res chain seq x y z
N HIS A 1 8.57 -22.67 -11.40
CA HIS A 1 8.18 -21.25 -11.45
C HIS A 1 8.98 -20.59 -12.56
N GLU A 2 8.39 -20.51 -13.75
CA GLU A 2 9.00 -19.81 -14.89
C GLU A 2 9.02 -18.31 -14.58
N ARG A 3 10.20 -17.70 -14.65
CA ARG A 3 10.36 -16.25 -14.55
C ARG A 3 9.78 -15.68 -15.85
N GLY A 4 8.52 -15.25 -15.84
CA GLY A 4 7.88 -14.58 -16.98
C GLY A 4 8.48 -13.19 -17.24
N ILE A 5 7.62 -12.22 -17.52
CA ILE A 5 7.90 -10.78 -17.76
C ILE A 5 8.59 -10.03 -16.58
N TRP A 6 9.08 -10.73 -15.55
CA TRP A 6 9.64 -10.11 -14.36
C TRP A 6 11.14 -9.84 -14.51
N PRO A 7 11.62 -8.61 -14.29
CA PRO A 7 13.04 -8.29 -14.38
C PRO A 7 13.88 -9.17 -13.43
N ALA A 8 15.01 -9.67 -13.92
CA ALA A 8 15.84 -10.62 -13.18
C ALA A 8 16.52 -10.01 -11.94
N ASP A 9 16.64 -8.69 -11.91
CA ASP A 9 17.25 -7.87 -10.85
C ASP A 9 16.26 -7.43 -9.77
N ILE A 10 14.96 -7.67 -9.95
CA ILE A 10 13.93 -7.35 -8.95
C ILE A 10 13.57 -8.63 -8.18
N PRO A 11 13.83 -8.69 -6.86
CA PRO A 11 13.47 -9.84 -6.03
C PRO A 11 11.97 -10.11 -6.08
N LEU A 12 11.60 -11.38 -6.29
CA LEU A 12 10.23 -11.83 -6.20
C LEU A 12 9.98 -12.45 -4.82
N ILE A 13 9.05 -11.86 -4.07
CA ILE A 13 8.67 -12.34 -2.74
C ILE A 13 7.23 -12.87 -2.82
N GLY A 14 7.03 -14.15 -2.47
CA GLY A 14 5.70 -14.72 -2.38
C GLY A 14 4.91 -14.09 -1.22
N GLN A 15 3.64 -13.75 -1.46
CA GLN A 15 2.79 -13.12 -0.43
C GLN A 15 2.58 -14.02 0.80
N GLY A 16 2.64 -15.35 0.62
CA GLY A 16 2.36 -16.34 1.65
C GLY A 16 0.86 -16.51 1.93
N ALA A 17 0.55 -17.27 2.98
CA ALA A 17 -0.82 -17.53 3.41
C ALA A 17 -1.38 -16.41 4.32
N GLY A 18 -2.71 -16.39 4.49
CA GLY A 18 -3.46 -15.41 5.28
C GLY A 18 -4.26 -14.43 4.43
N ASP A 19 -5.00 -13.55 5.09
CA ASP A 19 -5.69 -12.43 4.43
C ASP A 19 -4.72 -11.34 3.95
N LEU A 20 -5.24 -10.32 3.27
CA LEU A 20 -4.46 -9.23 2.70
C LEU A 20 -3.62 -8.48 3.76
N GLY A 21 -4.18 -8.25 4.95
CA GLY A 21 -3.47 -7.62 6.06
C GLY A 21 -2.29 -8.45 6.55
N HIS A 22 -2.45 -9.77 6.67
CA HIS A 22 -1.36 -10.68 7.04
C HIS A 22 -0.24 -10.67 6.01
N ARG A 23 -0.58 -10.63 4.72
CA ARG A 23 0.38 -10.60 3.60
C ARG A 23 1.18 -9.30 3.59
N MET A 24 0.53 -8.15 3.72
CA MET A 24 1.21 -6.85 3.77
C MET A 24 2.02 -6.67 5.06
N GLY A 25 1.45 -7.06 6.21
CA GLY A 25 2.14 -6.99 7.50
C GLY A 25 3.43 -7.81 7.52
N ARG A 26 3.47 -8.93 6.79
CA ARG A 26 4.68 -9.75 6.63
C ARG A 26 5.81 -8.98 5.97
N LEU A 27 5.54 -8.19 4.92
CA LEU A 27 6.56 -7.36 4.27
C LEU A 27 7.17 -6.34 5.26
N PHE A 28 6.34 -5.73 6.11
CA PHE A 28 6.85 -4.83 7.15
C PHE A 28 7.63 -5.55 8.25
N ARG A 29 7.35 -6.82 8.56
CA ARG A 29 8.13 -7.54 9.58
C ARG A 29 9.44 -8.09 9.02
N ASP A 30 9.41 -8.64 7.82
CA ASP A 30 10.47 -9.55 7.36
C ASP A 30 11.51 -8.87 6.45
N LEU A 31 11.21 -7.70 5.88
CA LEU A 31 12.19 -6.97 5.06
C LEU A 31 13.35 -6.40 5.91
N PRO A 32 14.53 -6.13 5.31
CA PRO A 32 15.65 -5.52 6.02
C PRO A 32 15.29 -4.19 6.72
N PRO A 33 15.98 -3.79 7.80
CA PRO A 33 15.66 -2.57 8.52
C PRO A 33 15.63 -1.31 7.65
N GLY A 34 14.60 -0.49 7.79
CA GLY A 34 14.43 0.75 7.02
C GLY A 34 12.96 1.01 6.68
N PRO A 35 12.64 2.21 6.17
CA PRO A 35 11.29 2.52 5.72
C PRO A 35 10.89 1.59 4.57
N VAL A 36 9.64 1.17 4.56
CA VAL A 36 9.05 0.35 3.49
C VAL A 36 7.74 0.99 3.08
N VAL A 37 7.49 1.05 1.77
CA VAL A 37 6.20 1.39 1.18
C VAL A 37 5.70 0.20 0.37
N ILE A 38 4.40 -0.03 0.40
CA ILE A 38 3.68 -1.00 -0.41
C ILE A 38 2.77 -0.19 -1.32
N ILE A 39 2.81 -0.47 -2.62
CA ILE A 39 2.00 0.19 -3.64
C ILE A 39 1.05 -0.80 -4.31
N GLY A 40 -0.14 -0.32 -4.67
CA GLY A 40 -1.04 -1.01 -5.60
C GLY A 40 -0.42 -1.11 -6.99
N ALA A 41 -0.86 -2.11 -7.76
CA ALA A 41 -0.35 -2.35 -9.11
C ALA A 41 -1.20 -1.69 -10.22
N ASP A 42 -2.35 -1.14 -9.85
CA ASP A 42 -3.47 -0.67 -10.67
C ASP A 42 -3.60 0.86 -10.70
N ILE A 43 -2.47 1.55 -10.55
CA ILE A 43 -2.41 3.00 -10.33
C ILE A 43 -1.60 3.65 -11.46
N PRO A 44 -2.17 3.86 -12.66
CA PRO A 44 -1.43 4.34 -13.82
C PRO A 44 -0.94 5.79 -13.67
N GLY A 45 -1.59 6.57 -12.81
CA GLY A 45 -1.16 7.94 -12.49
C GLY A 45 0.06 8.01 -11.57
N ILE A 46 0.67 6.87 -11.20
CA ILE A 46 1.83 6.86 -10.30
C ILE A 46 3.09 7.39 -11.01
N GLU A 47 3.67 8.45 -10.46
CA GLU A 47 4.94 9.01 -10.89
C GLU A 47 6.04 8.84 -9.84
N ARG A 48 7.29 9.04 -10.28
CA ARG A 48 8.48 8.92 -9.41
C ARG A 48 8.42 9.86 -8.20
N HIS A 49 7.87 11.05 -8.37
CA HIS A 49 7.80 12.05 -7.31
C HIS A 49 6.87 11.60 -6.17
N HIS A 50 5.77 10.90 -6.47
CA HIS A 50 4.87 10.36 -5.43
C HIS A 50 5.59 9.37 -4.50
N ILE A 51 6.48 8.53 -5.06
CA ILE A 51 7.28 7.60 -4.26
C ILE A 51 8.32 8.35 -3.43
N ALA A 52 8.98 9.36 -4.03
CA ALA A 52 9.95 10.20 -3.31
C ALA A 52 9.30 10.92 -2.13
N ASP A 53 8.11 11.48 -2.31
CA ASP A 53 7.33 12.15 -1.27
C ASP A 53 6.99 11.20 -0.13
N ALA A 54 6.61 9.95 -0.44
CA ALA A 54 6.32 8.94 0.57
C ALA A 54 7.51 8.69 1.50
N PHE A 55 8.71 8.55 0.93
CA PHE A 55 9.94 8.37 1.72
C PHE A 55 10.36 9.64 2.47
N ALA A 56 10.20 10.83 1.87
CA ALA A 56 10.48 12.10 2.53
C ALA A 56 9.61 12.27 3.79
N VAL A 57 8.32 11.97 3.68
CA VAL A 57 7.35 12.01 4.78
C VAL A 57 7.70 11.03 5.89
N LEU A 58 8.12 9.81 5.55
CA LEU A 58 8.58 8.79 6.51
C LEU A 58 9.86 9.19 7.26
N GLY A 59 10.56 10.25 6.86
CA GLY A 59 11.63 10.85 7.65
C GLY A 59 11.13 11.41 8.98
N ASN A 60 9.92 11.99 8.99
CA ASN A 60 9.34 12.69 10.15
C ASN A 60 8.07 12.02 10.71
N HIS A 61 7.50 11.03 10.01
CA HIS A 61 6.29 10.33 10.42
C HIS A 61 6.51 8.82 10.55
N ASP A 62 5.71 8.16 11.38
CA ASP A 62 5.76 6.71 11.56
C ASP A 62 5.12 5.95 10.41
N ALA A 63 4.09 6.54 9.80
CA ALA A 63 3.33 5.99 8.68
C ALA A 63 3.05 7.03 7.59
N VAL A 64 2.88 6.56 6.37
CA VAL A 64 2.41 7.35 5.23
C VAL A 64 1.30 6.60 4.51
N ILE A 65 0.29 7.34 4.05
CA ILE A 65 -0.81 6.81 3.24
C ILE A 65 -0.97 7.66 1.98
N GLY A 66 -1.05 7.01 0.81
CA GLY A 66 -1.52 7.61 -0.44
C GLY A 66 -2.97 7.19 -0.68
N PRO A 67 -3.98 8.04 -0.40
CA PRO A 67 -5.39 7.66 -0.52
C PRO A 67 -5.79 7.36 -1.96
N ALA A 68 -6.71 6.42 -2.16
CA ALA A 68 -7.37 6.19 -3.44
C ALA A 68 -8.78 6.79 -3.42
N GLU A 69 -9.36 7.06 -4.60
CA GLU A 69 -10.68 7.70 -4.71
C GLU A 69 -11.84 6.79 -4.29
N ASP A 70 -11.63 5.47 -4.29
CA ASP A 70 -12.59 4.43 -3.91
C ASP A 70 -12.78 4.26 -2.38
N GLY A 71 -11.99 4.99 -1.57
CA GLY A 71 -11.96 4.90 -0.11
C GLY A 71 -10.92 3.91 0.44
N GLY A 72 -10.10 3.33 -0.43
CA GLY A 72 -8.89 2.61 -0.11
C GLY A 72 -7.64 3.51 -0.11
N TYR A 73 -6.51 2.91 -0.45
CA TYR A 73 -5.24 3.61 -0.64
C TYR A 73 -4.40 2.91 -1.69
N TRP A 74 -3.75 3.70 -2.54
CA TRP A 74 -2.80 3.22 -3.53
C TRP A 74 -1.41 2.98 -2.92
N LEU A 75 -1.11 3.59 -1.76
CA LEU A 75 0.15 3.41 -1.03
C LEU A 75 -0.06 3.36 0.48
N VAL A 76 0.64 2.44 1.13
CA VAL A 76 0.84 2.43 2.59
C VAL A 76 2.32 2.21 2.90
N GLY A 77 2.86 2.99 3.82
CA GLY A 77 4.25 2.85 4.23
C GLY A 77 4.48 3.02 5.72
N LEU A 78 5.53 2.38 6.23
CA LEU A 78 5.95 2.45 7.61
C LEU A 78 7.44 2.76 7.70
N ARG A 79 7.81 3.62 8.66
CA ARG A 79 9.21 3.92 9.02
C ARG A 79 9.91 2.74 9.70
N ARG A 80 9.13 1.88 10.36
CA ARG A 80 9.57 0.61 10.99
C ARG A 80 10.63 0.77 12.10
N ARG A 81 10.67 1.94 12.76
CA ARG A 81 11.56 2.22 13.91
C ARG A 81 10.80 2.99 14.99
N PRO A 82 11.01 2.69 16.30
CA PRO A 82 11.89 1.67 16.86
C PRO A 82 11.34 0.23 16.77
N ARG A 83 10.07 0.06 16.40
CA ARG A 83 9.40 -1.25 16.25
C ARG A 83 8.46 -1.21 15.05
N VAL A 84 8.20 -2.38 14.48
CA VAL A 84 7.13 -2.57 13.50
C VAL A 84 5.82 -2.73 14.27
N ARG A 85 4.78 -1.98 13.90
CA ARG A 85 3.47 -2.02 14.53
C ARG A 85 2.44 -2.58 13.55
N GLU A 86 1.51 -3.37 14.07
CA GLU A 86 0.42 -3.91 13.28
C GLU A 86 -0.64 -2.84 13.04
N ILE A 87 -0.88 -2.53 11.77
CA ILE A 87 -1.84 -1.49 11.33
C ILE A 87 -3.06 -2.07 10.59
N PHE A 88 -3.09 -3.39 10.38
CA PHE A 88 -4.04 -4.08 9.51
C PHE A 88 -5.06 -4.96 10.24
N GLU A 89 -5.03 -4.96 11.58
CA GLU A 89 -5.95 -5.76 12.39
C GLU A 89 -7.41 -5.32 12.16
N GLY A 90 -8.26 -6.24 11.70
CA GLY A 90 -9.69 -6.00 11.50
C GLY A 90 -10.05 -5.01 10.40
N VAL A 91 -9.12 -4.71 9.47
CA VAL A 91 -9.41 -3.82 8.33
C VAL A 91 -10.37 -4.49 7.36
N ARG A 92 -11.45 -3.79 7.01
CA ARG A 92 -12.41 -4.23 5.99
C ARG A 92 -11.89 -3.90 4.60
N TRP A 93 -11.15 -4.84 4.01
CA TRP A 93 -10.55 -4.72 2.67
C TRP A 93 -11.58 -4.56 1.54
N SER A 94 -11.14 -3.96 0.43
CA SER A 94 -11.96 -3.77 -0.79
C SER A 94 -13.29 -3.06 -0.50
N SER A 95 -13.25 -2.09 0.41
CA SER A 95 -14.41 -1.28 0.80
C SER A 95 -14.00 0.16 1.06
N ALA A 96 -14.98 1.07 1.02
CA ALA A 96 -14.79 2.49 1.35
C ALA A 96 -14.32 2.73 2.81
N ASP A 97 -14.38 1.70 3.65
CA ASP A 97 -13.91 1.73 5.04
C ASP A 97 -12.42 1.39 5.19
N THR A 98 -11.76 0.87 4.15
CA THR A 98 -10.37 0.34 4.22
C THR A 98 -9.40 1.39 4.79
N LEU A 99 -9.45 2.61 4.26
CA LEU A 99 -8.63 3.72 4.71
C LEU A 99 -8.95 4.11 6.16
N ALA A 100 -10.23 4.22 6.49
CA ALA A 100 -10.69 4.63 7.81
C ALA A 100 -10.27 3.63 8.90
N ASP A 101 -10.43 2.33 8.65
CA ASP A 101 -10.03 1.26 9.57
C ASP A 101 -8.51 1.25 9.78
N THR A 102 -7.73 1.43 8.72
CA THR A 102 -6.26 1.49 8.79
C THR A 102 -5.79 2.70 9.60
N LEU A 103 -6.35 3.89 9.33
CA LEU A 103 -6.03 5.11 10.09
C LEU A 103 -6.43 5.00 11.56
N LYS A 104 -7.55 4.33 11.86
CA LYS A 104 -7.97 4.05 13.23
C LYS A 104 -6.93 3.20 13.97
N ASN A 105 -6.40 2.16 13.32
CA ASN A 105 -5.36 1.32 13.90
C ASN A 105 -4.05 2.09 14.16
N ILE A 106 -3.61 2.89 13.20
CA ILE A 106 -2.43 3.75 13.33
C ILE A 106 -2.58 4.70 14.53
N ARG A 107 -3.74 5.36 14.67
CA ARG A 107 -4.02 6.25 15.81
C ARG A 107 -4.08 5.51 17.13
N ARG A 108 -4.69 4.33 17.19
CA ARG A 108 -4.73 3.47 18.39
C ARG A 108 -3.32 3.09 18.86
N GLN A 109 -2.38 3.01 17.93
CA GLN A 109 -0.97 2.74 18.21
C GLN A 109 -0.15 3.98 18.60
N ASN A 110 -0.76 5.17 18.69
CA ASN A 110 -0.07 6.45 18.93
C ASN A 110 1.03 6.73 17.90
N MET A 111 0.80 6.35 16.64
CA MET A 111 1.72 6.63 15.52
C MET A 111 1.36 7.93 14.84
N SER A 112 2.38 8.70 14.46
CA SER A 112 2.23 9.82 13.53
C SER A 112 1.99 9.32 12.12
N VAL A 113 1.07 9.95 11.39
CA VAL A 113 0.75 9.59 10.01
C VAL A 113 0.55 10.85 9.18
N ALA A 114 1.06 10.79 7.95
CA ALA A 114 0.83 11.82 6.95
C ALA A 114 0.23 11.21 5.68
N THR A 115 -0.55 12.02 4.99
CA THR A 115 -1.19 11.66 3.72
C THR A 115 -0.48 12.37 2.58
N ILE A 116 -0.17 11.65 1.52
CA ILE A 116 0.37 12.20 0.26
C ILE A 116 -0.75 12.33 -0.78
N ALA A 117 -0.39 12.62 -2.03
CA ALA A 117 -1.34 12.79 -3.13
C ALA A 117 -2.35 11.63 -3.22
N THR A 118 -3.62 11.99 -3.40
CA THR A 118 -4.68 11.04 -3.77
C THR A 118 -4.56 10.72 -5.25
N LEU A 119 -4.62 9.45 -5.63
CA LEU A 119 -4.61 9.01 -7.03
C LEU A 119 -5.85 8.17 -7.33
N ALA A 120 -6.30 8.21 -8.59
CA ALA A 120 -7.34 7.33 -9.10
C ALA A 120 -6.75 5.95 -9.42
N ASP A 121 -7.43 4.91 -8.95
CA ASP A 121 -7.24 3.52 -9.35
C ASP A 121 -8.03 3.23 -10.63
N ILE A 122 -7.47 2.40 -11.51
CA ILE A 122 -8.23 1.87 -12.65
C ILE A 122 -8.67 0.44 -12.31
N ASP A 123 -9.90 0.32 -11.83
CA ASP A 123 -10.60 -0.96 -11.79
C ASP A 123 -10.97 -1.40 -13.22
N GLU A 124 -10.28 -2.39 -13.77
CA GLU A 124 -10.60 -3.02 -15.07
C GLU A 124 -12.06 -3.53 -15.16
N GLY A 125 -12.78 -3.65 -14.04
CA GLY A 125 -14.22 -3.96 -14.01
C GLY A 125 -15.12 -2.88 -14.62
N LYS A 126 -14.68 -1.61 -14.67
CA LYS A 126 -15.40 -0.53 -15.38
C LYS A 126 -15.01 -0.42 -16.87
N ASP A 127 -13.94 -1.09 -17.29
CA ASP A 127 -13.45 -1.06 -18.69
C ASP A 127 -14.03 -2.17 -19.58
N LEU A 128 -14.65 -3.20 -19.02
CA LEU A 128 -15.38 -4.22 -19.80
C LEU A 128 -16.63 -3.69 -20.53
N VAL A 129 -17.10 -2.48 -20.21
CA VAL A 129 -18.24 -1.84 -20.91
C VAL A 129 -17.80 -1.05 -22.15
N LYS A 130 -16.51 -0.72 -22.30
CA LYS A 130 -16.00 0.01 -23.48
C LYS A 130 -15.49 -0.87 -24.61
N TRP A 131 -15.31 -2.18 -24.40
CA TRP A 131 -14.83 -3.13 -25.42
C TRP A 131 -15.92 -4.05 -26.00
N ARG A 132 -17.19 -3.64 -25.94
CA ARG A 132 -18.32 -4.34 -26.61
C ARG A 132 -19.17 -3.45 -27.51
N ARG A 133 -18.69 -2.25 -27.86
CA ARG A 133 -19.29 -1.35 -28.87
C ARG A 133 -18.23 -0.71 -29.77
N GLY A 134 -17.40 -1.55 -30.37
CA GLY A 134 -16.59 -1.26 -31.54
C GLY A 134 -16.59 -2.49 -32.44
#